data_AF-A0A3M1EQ24-F1
#
_entry.id   AF-A0A3M1EQ24-F1
#
_cell.length_a   1.000
_cell.length_b   1.000
_cell.length_c   1.000
_cell.angle_alpha   90.00
_cell.angle_beta   90.00
_cell.angle_gamma   90.00
#
_symmetry.space_group_name_H-M   'P 1'
#
loop_
_entity.id
_entity.type
_entity.pdbx_description
1 polymer ?
#
loop_
_entity_poly.entity_id
_entity_poly.type
_entity_poly.pdbx_seq_one_letter_code
_entity_poly.pdbx_strand_id
1 'polypeptide(L)'
;MTTELMQPGAVTSPIDEYQVRRSTRPGILKRPQLLFMLALLAVDVGSVWLGFYLAHRILAWDPDVIIGPFWEFLPLPALHSLLLLGAFFTQRMYQRRRPVTHLDETYRIVVLTTLSLLLTVALISLFLRDFTYHRSLVLYAWLFTMGILTVGRAVHAQIQWRAQAQGIGDDRVLLVGGGEVARMILQKILQHPELGFQVVGVIDNSGARSILGVPVLGSFADIPRVIDEHAVDEVIIGMPESSHQEIVGIISLCEREKVGIRVFPDVFQIMASEVTIGDLGGLPLL
;
A
#
# COMPACT_ATOMS: atom_id res chain seq x y z
N MET A 1 -47.25 22.33 -24.28
CA MET A 1 -47.88 21.20 -23.55
C MET A 1 -47.31 19.94 -24.19
N THR A 2 -46.60 19.05 -23.50
CA THR A 2 -46.45 18.81 -22.05
C THR A 2 -44.99 18.37 -21.77
N THR A 3 -44.27 19.09 -20.91
CA THR A 3 -43.93 18.66 -19.53
C THR A 3 -42.72 17.73 -19.46
N GLU A 4 -41.54 18.31 -19.21
CA GLU A 4 -40.35 17.56 -18.78
C GLU A 4 -40.59 16.90 -17.42
N LEU A 5 -40.23 15.61 -17.30
CA LEU A 5 -40.25 14.90 -16.03
C LEU A 5 -38.86 14.87 -15.40
N MET A 6 -38.75 15.66 -14.35
CA MET A 6 -37.64 15.83 -13.43
C MET A 6 -37.13 14.48 -12.89
N GLN A 7 -35.85 14.16 -13.07
CA GLN A 7 -35.21 13.03 -12.38
C GLN A 7 -35.11 13.34 -10.87
N PRO A 8 -35.60 12.47 -9.97
CA PRO A 8 -35.35 12.62 -8.54
C PRO A 8 -33.88 12.29 -8.24
N GLY A 9 -33.20 13.20 -7.54
CA GLY A 9 -31.77 13.03 -7.19
C GLY A 9 -31.55 11.85 -6.25
N ALA A 10 -30.50 11.06 -6.53
CA ALA A 10 -30.05 10.02 -5.63
C ALA A 10 -29.56 10.63 -4.31
N VAL A 11 -30.29 10.38 -3.23
CA VAL A 11 -29.86 10.75 -1.87
C VAL A 11 -28.82 9.73 -1.41
N THR A 12 -27.56 10.01 -1.70
CA THR A 12 -26.43 9.26 -1.12
C THR A 12 -26.45 9.42 0.40
N SER A 13 -26.35 8.31 1.13
CA SER A 13 -26.20 8.36 2.58
C SER A 13 -24.93 9.14 2.94
N PRO A 14 -24.94 10.01 3.98
CA PRO A 14 -23.73 10.67 4.47
C PRO A 14 -22.63 9.67 4.86
N ILE A 15 -23.00 8.42 5.17
CA ILE A 15 -22.09 7.32 5.53
C ILE A 15 -21.34 6.80 4.29
N ASP A 16 -22.00 6.69 3.13
CA ASP A 16 -21.36 6.25 1.88
C ASP A 16 -20.33 7.29 1.41
N GLU A 17 -20.68 8.58 1.51
CA GLU A 17 -19.75 9.68 1.24
C GLU A 17 -18.55 9.67 2.20
N TYR A 18 -18.77 9.25 3.46
CA TYR A 18 -17.72 9.10 4.48
C TYR A 18 -16.79 7.90 4.23
N GLN A 19 -17.33 6.74 3.85
CA GLN A 19 -16.56 5.53 3.53
C GLN A 19 -15.68 5.76 2.29
N VAL A 20 -16.24 6.37 1.23
CA VAL A 20 -15.48 6.66 0.00
C VAL A 20 -14.36 7.68 0.24
N ARG A 21 -14.56 8.68 1.10
CA ARG A 21 -13.53 9.69 1.42
C ARG A 21 -12.31 9.16 2.18
N ARG A 22 -12.39 8.03 2.88
CA ARG A 22 -11.29 7.57 3.78
C ARG A 22 -10.16 6.79 3.11
N SER A 23 -10.28 6.38 1.86
CA SER A 23 -9.22 5.61 1.16
C SER A 23 -8.03 6.46 0.67
N THR A 24 -8.10 7.79 0.78
CA THR A 24 -7.20 8.71 0.01
C THR A 24 -6.60 9.86 0.82
N ARG A 25 -6.13 9.59 2.05
CA ARG A 25 -5.07 10.41 2.65
C ARG A 25 -3.75 9.64 2.59
N PRO A 26 -2.74 10.09 1.83
CA PRO A 26 -1.38 9.61 2.05
C PRO A 26 -0.97 10.11 3.44
N GLY A 27 -0.98 9.22 4.43
CA GLY A 27 -0.34 9.50 5.71
C GLY A 27 1.08 9.98 5.45
N ILE A 28 1.51 11.02 6.14
CA ILE A 28 2.86 11.57 5.97
C ILE A 28 3.83 10.42 6.26
N LEU A 29 4.51 9.93 5.21
CA LEU A 29 5.41 8.78 5.33
C LEU A 29 6.39 9.06 6.46
N LYS A 30 6.34 8.23 7.51
CA LYS A 30 7.28 8.34 8.62
C LYS A 30 8.70 8.28 8.06
N ARG A 31 9.65 8.96 8.70
CA ARG A 31 11.08 8.93 8.30
C ARG A 31 11.58 7.51 7.90
N PRO A 32 11.36 6.42 8.69
CA PRO A 32 11.71 5.07 8.26
C PRO A 32 10.95 4.59 7.01
N GLN A 33 9.65 4.84 6.89
CA GLN A 33 8.85 4.43 5.73
C GLN A 33 9.31 5.14 4.44
N LEU A 34 9.62 6.43 4.53
CA LEU A 34 10.21 7.20 3.42
C LEU A 34 11.59 6.66 3.04
N LEU A 35 12.45 6.37 4.02
CA LEU A 35 13.78 5.78 3.78
C LEU A 35 13.68 4.41 3.08
N PHE A 36 12.77 3.54 3.52
CA PHE A 36 12.54 2.26 2.86
C PHE A 36 12.01 2.42 1.43
N MET A 37 11.12 3.38 1.18
CA MET A 37 10.58 3.67 -0.15
C MET A 37 11.69 4.19 -1.10
N LEU A 38 12.53 5.11 -0.62
CA LEU A 38 13.67 5.63 -1.38
C LEU A 38 14.73 4.55 -1.63
N ALA A 39 14.99 3.69 -0.65
CA ALA A 39 15.88 2.54 -0.82
C ALA A 39 15.33 1.54 -1.85
N LEU A 40 14.02 1.29 -1.88
CA LEU A 40 13.40 0.43 -2.89
C LEU A 40 13.50 1.03 -4.29
N LEU A 41 13.26 2.33 -4.44
CA LEU A 41 13.44 3.04 -5.71
C LEU A 41 14.91 2.99 -6.18
N ALA A 42 15.87 3.16 -5.26
CA ALA A 42 17.29 3.02 -5.57
C ALA A 42 17.68 1.58 -5.97
N VAL A 43 17.08 0.56 -5.34
CA VAL A 43 17.24 -0.85 -5.74
C VAL A 43 16.65 -1.12 -7.12
N ASP A 44 15.44 -0.64 -7.42
CA ASP A 44 14.78 -0.85 -8.71
C ASP A 44 15.58 -0.18 -9.85
N VAL A 45 15.99 1.08 -9.69
CA VAL A 45 16.85 1.78 -10.66
C VAL A 45 18.23 1.12 -10.76
N GLY A 46 18.87 0.82 -9.64
CA GLY A 46 20.17 0.14 -9.62
C GLY A 46 20.15 -1.22 -10.32
N SER A 47 19.06 -1.97 -10.19
CA SER A 47 18.86 -3.26 -10.88
C SER A 47 18.80 -3.11 -12.40
N VAL A 48 18.06 -2.10 -12.90
CA VAL A 48 18.00 -1.77 -14.33
C VAL A 48 19.39 -1.41 -14.86
N TRP A 49 20.06 -0.47 -14.20
CA TRP A 49 21.35 0.05 -14.67
C TRP A 49 22.46 -1.02 -14.61
N LEU A 50 22.48 -1.84 -13.56
CA LEU A 50 23.38 -2.99 -13.47
C LEU A 50 23.05 -4.06 -14.51
N GLY A 51 21.77 -4.31 -14.78
CA GLY A 51 21.32 -5.25 -15.81
C GLY A 51 21.78 -4.88 -17.22
N PHE A 52 21.61 -3.60 -17.61
CA PHE A 52 22.13 -3.09 -18.88
C PHE A 52 23.66 -3.07 -18.93
N TYR A 53 24.34 -2.73 -17.83
CA TYR A 53 25.79 -2.78 -17.76
C TYR A 53 26.35 -4.20 -17.92
N LEU A 54 25.78 -5.19 -17.23
CA LEU A 54 26.22 -6.59 -17.35
C LEU A 54 25.94 -7.16 -18.75
N ALA A 55 24.77 -6.86 -19.34
CA ALA A 55 24.44 -7.22 -20.71
C ALA A 55 25.46 -6.66 -21.71
N HIS A 56 25.83 -5.38 -21.54
CA HIS A 56 26.85 -4.73 -22.35
C HIS A 56 28.24 -5.37 -22.15
N ARG A 57 28.64 -5.66 -20.89
CA ARG A 57 29.93 -6.28 -20.57
C ARG A 57 30.08 -7.70 -21.13
N ILE A 58 28.99 -8.46 -21.22
CA ILE A 58 28.97 -9.78 -21.85
C ILE A 58 29.11 -9.64 -23.37
N LEU A 59 28.35 -8.72 -23.98
CA LEU A 59 28.38 -8.54 -25.42
C LEU A 59 29.71 -7.94 -25.92
N ALA A 60 30.34 -7.07 -25.13
CA ALA A 60 31.68 -6.54 -25.39
C ALA A 60 32.83 -7.54 -25.14
N TRP A 61 32.53 -8.74 -24.62
CA TRP A 61 33.49 -9.84 -24.50
C TRP A 61 33.39 -10.82 -25.69
N ASP A 62 32.30 -10.77 -26.45
CA ASP A 62 32.13 -11.55 -27.66
C ASP A 62 32.94 -10.92 -28.82
N PRO A 63 33.99 -11.59 -29.34
CA PRO A 63 34.84 -11.02 -30.39
C PRO A 63 34.10 -10.85 -31.72
N ASP A 64 32.99 -11.55 -31.95
CA ASP A 64 32.18 -11.42 -33.16
C ASP A 64 31.24 -10.21 -33.11
N VAL A 65 31.13 -9.53 -31.96
CA VAL A 65 30.19 -8.42 -31.76
C VAL A 65 30.90 -7.08 -31.56
N ILE A 66 30.91 -6.28 -32.63
CA ILE A 66 31.33 -4.88 -32.54
C ILE A 66 30.23 -4.08 -31.82
N ILE A 67 30.56 -3.61 -30.62
CA ILE A 67 29.75 -2.69 -29.82
C ILE A 67 30.65 -1.52 -29.36
N GLY A 68 30.09 -0.31 -29.34
CA GLY A 68 30.77 0.84 -28.72
C GLY A 68 30.86 0.70 -27.18
N PRO A 69 31.15 1.77 -26.46
CA PRO A 69 30.04 2.71 -26.28
C PRO A 69 29.09 2.53 -25.08
N PHE A 70 29.49 2.08 -23.88
CA PHE A 70 28.50 1.99 -22.76
C PHE A 70 27.75 3.32 -22.50
N TRP A 71 28.42 4.45 -22.69
CA TRP A 71 27.81 5.78 -22.56
C TRP A 71 26.93 6.18 -23.76
N GLU A 72 27.12 5.57 -24.93
CA GLU A 72 26.16 5.70 -26.05
C GLU A 72 24.83 5.04 -25.68
N PHE A 73 24.84 3.90 -24.97
CA PHE A 73 23.61 3.17 -24.63
C PHE A 73 22.77 3.77 -23.50
N LEU A 74 23.20 4.85 -22.83
CA LEU A 74 22.51 5.47 -21.68
C LEU A 74 21.00 5.77 -21.87
N PRO A 75 20.49 6.15 -23.06
CA PRO A 75 19.05 6.36 -23.25
C PRO A 75 18.19 5.12 -22.93
N LEU A 76 18.72 3.90 -23.13
CA LEU A 76 18.02 2.64 -22.86
C LEU A 76 17.72 2.44 -21.36
N PRO A 77 18.69 2.32 -20.43
CA PRO A 77 18.41 2.15 -19.01
C PRO A 77 17.75 3.38 -18.40
N ALA A 78 18.01 4.60 -18.90
CA ALA A 78 17.36 5.81 -18.40
C ALA A 78 15.85 5.81 -18.69
N LEU A 79 15.44 5.59 -19.95
CA LEU A 79 14.03 5.52 -20.32
C LEU A 79 13.36 4.28 -19.70
N HIS A 80 14.05 3.13 -19.67
CA HIS A 80 13.51 1.93 -19.05
C HIS A 80 13.23 2.13 -17.56
N SER A 81 14.17 2.76 -16.83
CA SER A 81 13.97 3.12 -15.41
C SER A 81 12.74 4.01 -15.24
N LEU A 82 12.61 5.09 -16.04
CA LEU A 82 11.48 6.01 -15.94
C LEU A 82 10.13 5.31 -16.14
N LEU A 83 10.02 4.46 -17.16
CA LEU A 83 8.80 3.72 -17.46
C LEU A 83 8.49 2.66 -16.40
N LEU A 84 9.51 1.94 -15.92
CA LEU A 84 9.38 0.93 -14.87
C LEU A 84 8.92 1.55 -13.55
N LEU A 85 9.54 2.66 -13.13
CA LEU A 85 9.13 3.41 -11.94
C LEU A 85 7.67 3.88 -12.05
N GLY A 86 7.26 4.39 -13.21
CA GLY A 86 5.86 4.78 -13.47
C GLY A 86 4.89 3.59 -13.38
N ALA A 87 5.23 2.46 -13.99
CA ALA A 87 4.44 1.23 -13.95
C ALA A 87 4.30 0.70 -12.51
N PHE A 88 5.39 0.66 -11.73
CA PHE A 88 5.38 0.24 -10.33
C PHE A 88 4.64 1.23 -9.42
N PHE A 89 4.71 2.53 -9.70
CA PHE A 89 3.99 3.56 -8.94
C PHE A 89 2.47 3.48 -9.14
N THR A 90 2.02 3.38 -10.39
CA THR A 90 0.58 3.19 -10.72
C THR A 90 0.02 1.90 -10.09
N GLN A 91 0.81 0.82 -10.06
CA GLN A 91 0.45 -0.44 -9.40
C GLN A 91 0.64 -0.42 -7.87
N ARG A 92 1.02 0.72 -7.28
CA ARG A 92 1.27 0.89 -5.83
C ARG A 92 2.23 -0.18 -5.28
N MET A 93 3.29 -0.49 -6.02
CA MET A 93 4.35 -1.46 -5.64
C MET A 93 5.45 -0.85 -4.75
N TYR A 94 5.32 0.44 -4.42
CA TYR A 94 6.13 1.17 -3.44
C TYR A 94 5.41 1.42 -2.10
N GLN A 95 4.11 1.12 -2.03
CA GLN A 95 3.38 1.15 -0.77
C GLN A 95 3.65 -0.15 -0.01
N ARG A 96 3.85 -0.06 1.31
CA ARG A 96 4.09 -1.22 2.20
C ARG A 96 2.85 -2.12 2.21
N ARG A 97 2.78 -3.06 1.28
CA ARG A 97 1.72 -4.08 1.20
C ARG A 97 2.01 -5.15 2.26
N ARG A 98 1.00 -5.41 3.10
CA ARG A 98 0.93 -6.59 3.99
C ARG A 98 1.05 -7.87 3.16
N PRO A 99 1.54 -8.99 3.73
CA PRO A 99 2.03 -10.14 2.98
C PRO A 99 1.07 -10.59 1.88
N VAL A 100 1.43 -10.24 0.65
CA VAL A 100 0.86 -10.83 -0.56
C VAL A 100 1.62 -12.13 -0.80
N THR A 101 0.95 -13.13 -1.38
CA THR A 101 1.60 -14.33 -1.90
C THR A 101 2.78 -13.95 -2.80
N HIS A 102 3.99 -14.45 -2.50
CA HIS A 102 5.22 -14.11 -3.24
C HIS A 102 5.12 -14.35 -4.76
N LEU A 103 4.25 -15.26 -5.18
CA LEU A 103 3.97 -15.57 -6.59
C LEU A 103 3.28 -14.42 -7.33
N ASP A 104 2.30 -13.76 -6.70
CA ASP A 104 1.55 -12.66 -7.31
C ASP A 104 2.45 -11.43 -7.52
N GLU A 105 3.35 -11.15 -6.58
CA GLU A 105 4.34 -10.08 -6.73
C GLU A 105 5.34 -10.43 -7.84
N THR A 106 5.88 -11.65 -7.86
CA THR A 106 6.81 -12.10 -8.90
C THR A 106 6.18 -11.99 -10.30
N TYR A 107 4.93 -12.43 -10.47
CA TYR A 107 4.21 -12.30 -11.73
C TYR A 107 4.06 -10.84 -12.17
N ARG A 108 3.69 -9.93 -11.24
CA ARG A 108 3.61 -8.48 -11.53
C ARG A 108 4.96 -7.90 -11.94
N ILE A 109 6.05 -8.27 -11.25
CA ILE A 109 7.41 -7.83 -11.61
C ILE A 109 7.72 -8.24 -13.05
N VAL A 110 7.49 -9.50 -13.43
CA VAL A 110 7.77 -10.01 -14.78
C VAL A 110 6.95 -9.28 -15.84
N VAL A 111 5.62 -9.16 -15.66
CA VAL A 111 4.73 -8.53 -16.63
C VAL A 111 5.07 -7.05 -16.82
N LEU A 112 5.21 -6.30 -15.73
CA LEU A 112 5.45 -4.85 -15.78
C LEU A 112 6.86 -4.52 -16.27
N THR A 113 7.88 -5.31 -15.92
CA THR A 113 9.25 -5.13 -16.43
C THR A 113 9.30 -5.40 -17.93
N THR A 114 8.65 -6.48 -18.38
CA THR A 114 8.59 -6.83 -19.81
C THR A 114 7.83 -5.78 -20.61
N LEU A 115 6.67 -5.34 -20.15
CA LEU A 115 5.87 -4.29 -20.81
C LEU A 115 6.63 -2.96 -20.86
N SER A 116 7.29 -2.57 -19.76
CA SER A 116 8.12 -1.36 -19.71
C SER A 116 9.29 -1.43 -20.69
N LEU A 117 9.90 -2.59 -20.88
CA LEU A 117 11.00 -2.79 -21.82
C LEU A 117 10.52 -2.73 -23.28
N LEU A 118 9.41 -3.39 -23.60
CA LEU A 118 8.80 -3.32 -24.94
C LEU A 118 8.43 -1.87 -25.30
N LEU A 119 7.87 -1.11 -24.36
CA LEU A 119 7.59 0.30 -24.53
C LEU A 119 8.86 1.15 -24.66
N THR A 120 9.92 0.84 -23.91
CA THR A 120 11.25 1.49 -24.04
C THR A 120 11.79 1.33 -25.47
N VAL A 121 11.80 0.09 -25.97
CA VAL A 121 12.26 -0.26 -27.32
C VAL A 121 11.42 0.42 -28.40
N ALA A 122 10.10 0.42 -28.25
CA ALA A 122 9.19 1.08 -29.18
C ALA A 122 9.43 2.60 -29.24
N LEU A 123 9.55 3.26 -28.08
CA LEU A 123 9.79 4.71 -28.02
C LEU A 123 11.16 5.09 -28.59
N ILE A 124 12.23 4.36 -28.26
CA ILE A 124 13.56 4.63 -28.83
C ILE A 124 13.55 4.43 -30.35
N SER A 125 12.93 3.36 -30.86
CA SER A 125 12.80 3.12 -32.30
C SER A 125 12.02 4.23 -33.03
N LEU A 126 10.99 4.80 -32.40
CA LEU A 126 10.17 5.85 -32.99
C LEU A 126 10.83 7.24 -32.96
N PHE A 127 11.43 7.61 -31.82
CA PHE A 127 11.93 8.96 -31.55
C PHE A 127 13.44 9.14 -31.79
N LEU A 128 14.24 8.06 -31.71
CA LEU A 128 15.69 8.07 -31.88
C LEU A 128 16.08 7.10 -33.01
N ARG A 129 15.65 7.39 -34.24
CA ARG A 129 15.78 6.46 -35.39
C ARG A 129 17.23 6.11 -35.75
N ASP A 130 18.16 7.04 -35.50
CA ASP A 130 19.59 6.85 -35.77
C ASP A 130 20.31 6.08 -34.64
N PHE A 131 19.60 5.74 -33.56
CA PHE A 131 20.14 5.01 -32.42
C PHE A 131 20.25 3.51 -32.72
N THR A 132 21.45 3.07 -33.07
CA THR A 132 21.73 1.66 -33.36
C THR A 132 22.16 0.90 -32.11
N TYR A 133 21.61 -0.31 -31.93
CA TYR A 133 21.96 -1.21 -30.83
C TYR A 133 21.74 -2.66 -31.25
N HIS A 134 22.49 -3.58 -30.63
CA HIS A 134 22.32 -5.00 -30.84
C HIS A 134 21.07 -5.53 -30.14
N ARG A 135 20.26 -6.34 -30.84
CA ARG A 135 19.03 -6.92 -30.26
C ARG A 135 19.32 -7.83 -29.06
N SER A 136 20.48 -8.50 -29.06
CA SER A 136 20.98 -9.29 -27.94
C SER A 136 21.23 -8.46 -26.67
N LEU A 137 21.65 -7.20 -26.79
CA LEU A 137 21.81 -6.29 -25.65
C LEU A 137 20.51 -6.16 -24.86
N VAL A 138 19.38 -5.98 -25.55
CA VAL A 138 18.04 -5.86 -24.94
C VAL A 138 17.61 -7.17 -24.28
N LEU A 139 17.87 -8.31 -24.92
CA LEU A 139 17.52 -9.63 -24.37
C LEU A 139 18.33 -9.95 -23.11
N TYR A 140 19.65 -9.73 -23.13
CA TYR A 140 20.48 -9.92 -21.94
C TYR A 140 20.14 -8.90 -20.85
N ALA A 141 19.90 -7.63 -21.20
CA ALA A 141 19.52 -6.62 -20.22
C ALA A 141 18.20 -6.96 -19.53
N TRP A 142 17.22 -7.52 -20.26
CA TRP A 142 15.98 -8.05 -19.68
C TRP A 142 16.24 -9.18 -18.69
N LEU A 143 17.03 -10.19 -19.07
CA LEU A 143 17.36 -11.34 -18.21
C LEU A 143 18.07 -10.90 -16.93
N PHE A 144 19.09 -10.05 -17.03
CA PHE A 144 19.81 -9.55 -15.85
C PHE A 144 18.94 -8.63 -14.99
N THR A 145 18.20 -7.70 -15.61
CA THR A 145 17.29 -6.82 -14.86
C THR A 145 16.27 -7.64 -14.09
N MET A 146 15.60 -8.61 -14.73
CA MET A 146 14.61 -9.47 -14.09
C MET A 146 15.20 -10.26 -12.91
N GLY A 147 16.38 -10.85 -13.07
CA GLY A 147 17.07 -11.59 -12.00
C GLY A 147 17.47 -10.68 -10.83
N ILE A 148 18.17 -9.58 -11.11
CA ILE A 148 18.67 -8.64 -10.08
C ILE A 148 17.51 -7.96 -9.36
N LEU A 149 16.47 -7.55 -10.08
CA LEU A 149 15.28 -6.89 -9.51
C LEU A 149 14.50 -7.82 -8.59
N THR A 150 14.33 -9.09 -8.97
CA THR A 150 13.67 -10.11 -8.14
C THR A 150 14.46 -10.37 -6.86
N VAL A 151 15.78 -10.55 -6.95
CA VAL A 151 16.65 -10.75 -5.78
C VAL A 151 16.71 -9.49 -4.90
N GLY A 152 16.86 -8.31 -5.50
CA GLY A 152 16.93 -7.03 -4.80
C GLY A 152 15.66 -6.72 -4.01
N ARG A 153 14.48 -6.98 -4.61
CA ARG A 153 13.19 -6.85 -3.93
C ARG A 153 12.99 -7.88 -2.82
N ALA A 154 13.38 -9.13 -3.03
CA ALA A 154 13.35 -10.16 -1.97
C ALA A 154 14.26 -9.80 -0.78
N VAL A 155 15.47 -9.29 -1.05
CA VAL A 155 16.40 -8.80 -0.01
C VAL A 155 15.83 -7.58 0.71
N HIS A 156 15.24 -6.62 -0.01
CA HIS A 156 14.60 -5.44 0.58
C HIS A 156 13.42 -5.81 1.48
N ALA A 157 12.53 -6.69 1.03
CA ALA A 157 11.43 -7.24 1.82
C ALA A 157 11.94 -7.95 3.09
N GLN A 158 13.02 -8.74 2.99
CA GLN A 158 13.63 -9.40 4.15
C GLN A 158 14.25 -8.41 5.15
N ILE A 159 14.85 -7.32 4.67
CA ILE A 159 15.36 -6.23 5.52
C ILE A 159 14.20 -5.51 6.21
N GLN A 160 13.13 -5.19 5.47
CA GLN A 160 11.92 -4.59 6.03
C GLN A 160 11.30 -5.50 7.10
N TRP A 161 11.17 -6.80 6.87
CA TRP A 161 10.60 -7.73 7.84
C TRP A 161 11.42 -7.79 9.14
N ARG A 162 12.75 -7.81 9.04
CA ARG A 162 13.63 -7.74 10.23
C ARG A 162 13.51 -6.42 10.98
N ALA A 163 13.37 -5.30 10.28
CA ALA A 163 13.16 -3.99 10.91
C ALA A 163 11.81 -3.93 11.65
N GLN A 164 10.75 -4.53 11.07
CA GLN A 164 9.42 -4.64 11.68
C GLN A 164 9.44 -5.55 12.92
N ALA A 165 10.17 -6.67 12.89
CA ALA A 165 10.40 -7.50 14.07
C ALA A 165 11.12 -6.75 15.22
N GLN A 166 11.69 -5.57 14.96
CA GLN A 166 12.29 -4.66 15.93
C GLN A 166 11.41 -3.42 16.22
N GLY A 167 10.16 -3.37 15.73
CA GLY A 167 9.24 -2.25 15.85
C GLY A 167 9.56 -1.03 14.98
N ILE A 168 10.54 -1.13 14.08
CA ILE A 168 11.04 0.02 13.30
C ILE A 168 10.10 0.30 12.13
N GLY A 169 9.31 1.38 12.27
CA GLY A 169 8.41 1.89 11.23
C GLY A 169 6.98 1.36 11.31
N ASP A 170 6.64 0.63 12.38
CA ASP A 170 5.28 0.20 12.69
C ASP A 170 4.39 1.37 13.09
N ASP A 171 3.09 1.18 12.89
CA ASP A 171 2.06 2.16 13.25
C ASP A 171 1.60 1.90 14.68
N ARG A 172 1.72 2.93 15.52
CA ARG A 172 1.34 2.91 16.93
C ARG A 172 -0.17 3.01 16.99
N VAL A 173 -0.81 1.91 17.37
CA VAL A 173 -2.27 1.76 17.35
C VAL A 173 -2.86 1.98 18.73
N LEU A 174 -3.92 2.79 18.79
CA LEU A 174 -4.85 2.83 19.91
C LEU A 174 -6.11 2.05 19.54
N LEU A 175 -6.43 1.01 20.31
CA LEU A 175 -7.65 0.23 20.11
C LEU A 175 -8.78 0.83 20.96
N VAL A 176 -9.97 1.02 20.40
CA VAL A 176 -11.14 1.55 21.11
C VAL A 176 -12.19 0.46 21.21
N GLY A 177 -12.62 0.18 22.44
CA GLY A 177 -13.51 -0.91 22.84
C GLY A 177 -12.78 -2.08 23.50
N GLY A 178 -13.40 -2.68 24.52
CA GLY A 178 -12.92 -3.91 25.19
C GLY A 178 -13.68 -5.20 24.89
N GLY A 179 -14.63 -5.13 23.96
CA GLY A 179 -15.50 -6.24 23.55
C GLY A 179 -14.80 -7.36 22.77
N GLU A 180 -15.57 -8.37 22.37
CA GLU A 180 -15.02 -9.59 21.76
C GLU A 180 -14.33 -9.31 20.41
N VAL A 181 -14.88 -8.41 19.60
CA VAL A 181 -14.28 -7.97 18.33
C VAL A 181 -12.95 -7.24 18.56
N ALA A 182 -12.86 -6.37 19.57
CA ALA A 182 -11.61 -5.74 19.94
C ALA A 182 -10.56 -6.75 20.42
N ARG A 183 -10.94 -7.76 21.20
CA ARG A 183 -10.05 -8.87 21.61
C ARG A 183 -9.55 -9.67 20.42
N MET A 184 -10.43 -10.01 19.47
CA MET A 184 -10.06 -10.70 18.23
C MET A 184 -9.06 -9.88 17.41
N ILE A 185 -9.29 -8.58 17.24
CA ILE A 185 -8.36 -7.67 16.55
C ILE A 185 -6.99 -7.66 17.26
N LEU A 186 -7.00 -7.47 18.58
CA LEU A 186 -5.78 -7.41 19.38
C LEU A 186 -5.00 -8.73 19.33
N GLN A 187 -5.67 -9.87 19.50
CA GLN A 187 -5.07 -11.20 19.37
C GLN A 187 -4.43 -11.38 18.00
N LYS A 188 -5.11 -10.97 16.92
CA LYS A 188 -4.58 -11.10 15.56
C LYS A 188 -3.37 -10.19 15.30
N ILE A 189 -3.32 -9.01 15.91
CA ILE A 189 -2.12 -8.14 15.85
C ILE A 189 -0.96 -8.76 16.63
N LEU A 190 -1.20 -9.29 17.83
CA LEU A 190 -0.18 -9.93 18.66
C LEU A 190 0.36 -11.22 18.04
N GLN A 191 -0.48 -11.98 17.32
CA GLN A 191 -0.07 -13.21 16.62
C GLN A 191 0.65 -12.95 15.29
N HIS A 192 0.45 -11.77 14.67
CA HIS A 192 1.03 -11.42 13.36
C HIS A 192 1.78 -10.07 13.40
N PRO A 193 2.99 -10.03 13.99
CA PRO A 193 3.84 -8.81 13.99
C PRO A 193 4.10 -8.24 12.59
N GLU A 194 4.09 -9.09 11.55
CA GLU A 194 4.21 -8.70 10.14
C GLU A 194 3.07 -7.81 9.61
N LEU A 195 1.98 -7.61 10.38
CA LEU A 195 0.97 -6.61 10.09
C LEU A 195 1.48 -5.17 10.26
N GLY A 196 2.57 -4.98 11.02
CA GLY A 196 3.21 -3.68 11.21
C GLY A 196 2.49 -2.75 12.18
N PHE A 197 1.83 -3.33 13.18
CA PHE A 197 1.04 -2.61 14.17
C PHE A 197 1.58 -2.85 15.57
N GLN A 198 1.87 -1.77 16.30
CA GLN A 198 2.22 -1.81 17.72
C GLN A 198 1.04 -1.26 18.52
N VAL A 199 0.24 -2.12 19.14
CA VAL A 199 -0.85 -1.65 20.03
C VAL A 199 -0.24 -1.06 21.29
N VAL A 200 -0.44 0.24 21.51
CA VAL A 200 0.12 0.96 22.67
C VAL A 200 -0.83 0.88 23.87
N GLY A 201 -2.13 0.77 23.62
CA GLY A 201 -3.14 0.64 24.66
C GLY A 201 -4.53 0.38 24.11
N VAL A 202 -5.46 0.15 25.03
CA VAL A 202 -6.89 0.09 24.74
C VAL A 202 -7.61 1.24 25.46
N ILE A 203 -8.64 1.80 24.85
CA ILE A 203 -9.61 2.69 25.49
C ILE A 203 -10.91 1.93 25.66
N ASP A 204 -11.41 1.83 26.88
CA ASP A 204 -12.63 1.08 27.18
C ASP A 204 -13.32 1.59 28.46
N ASN A 205 -14.64 1.71 28.42
CA ASN A 205 -15.44 2.20 29.54
C ASN A 205 -15.82 1.11 30.56
N SER A 206 -15.45 -0.16 30.34
CA SER A 206 -15.76 -1.26 31.28
C SER A 206 -15.02 -1.18 32.63
N GLY A 207 -13.99 -0.35 32.75
CA GLY A 207 -13.13 -0.27 33.93
C GLY A 207 -12.12 -1.42 34.07
N ALA A 208 -11.97 -2.27 33.05
CA ALA A 208 -10.89 -3.25 32.99
C ALA A 208 -9.51 -2.55 33.05
N ARG A 209 -8.52 -3.18 33.70
CA ARG A 209 -7.14 -2.64 33.78
C ARG A 209 -6.28 -2.99 32.56
N SER A 210 -6.55 -4.13 31.94
CA SER A 210 -5.82 -4.62 30.78
C SER A 210 -6.65 -5.64 30.01
N ILE A 211 -6.38 -5.75 28.70
CA ILE A 211 -7.04 -6.70 27.79
C ILE A 211 -5.94 -7.43 27.03
N LEU A 212 -5.90 -8.76 27.12
CA LEU A 212 -4.85 -9.62 26.55
C LEU A 212 -3.40 -9.15 26.86
N GLY A 213 -3.19 -8.58 28.06
CA GLY A 213 -1.89 -8.06 28.50
C GLY A 213 -1.57 -6.62 28.08
N VAL A 214 -2.37 -6.00 27.21
CA VAL A 214 -2.25 -4.57 26.84
C VAL A 214 -3.01 -3.71 27.87
N PRO A 215 -2.43 -2.59 28.36
CA PRO A 215 -3.08 -1.74 29.35
C PRO A 215 -4.30 -1.01 28.78
N VAL A 216 -5.32 -0.81 29.62
CA VAL A 216 -6.41 0.13 29.34
C VAL A 216 -5.97 1.51 29.81
N LEU A 217 -5.88 2.47 28.89
CA LEU A 217 -5.28 3.80 29.12
C LEU A 217 -6.29 4.87 29.57
N GLY A 218 -7.59 4.57 29.49
CA GLY A 218 -8.65 5.47 29.93
C GLY A 218 -10.00 5.22 29.26
N SER A 219 -10.85 6.22 29.38
CA SER A 219 -12.20 6.30 28.81
C SER A 219 -12.21 6.94 27.41
N PHE A 220 -13.34 6.95 26.71
CA PHE A 220 -13.44 7.66 25.42
C PHE A 220 -13.07 9.15 25.51
N ALA A 221 -13.25 9.80 26.66
CA ALA A 221 -12.85 11.20 26.86
C ALA A 221 -11.32 11.39 26.91
N ASP A 222 -10.56 10.35 27.24
CA ASP A 222 -9.09 10.38 27.30
C ASP A 222 -8.42 10.25 25.93
N ILE A 223 -9.17 9.92 24.86
CA ILE A 223 -8.63 9.64 23.52
C ILE A 223 -7.64 10.71 23.02
N PRO A 224 -7.95 12.03 23.03
CA PRO A 224 -7.01 13.05 22.55
C PRO A 224 -5.71 13.08 23.36
N ARG A 225 -5.82 13.01 24.69
CA ARG A 225 -4.68 13.00 25.62
C ARG A 225 -3.80 11.78 25.40
N VAL A 226 -4.40 10.60 25.23
CA VAL A 226 -3.67 9.35 24.98
C VAL A 226 -2.99 9.37 23.61
N ILE A 227 -3.64 9.93 22.58
CA ILE A 227 -3.03 10.12 21.26
C ILE A 227 -1.72 10.93 21.35
N ASP A 228 -1.75 12.07 22.04
CA ASP A 228 -0.57 12.93 22.24
C ASP A 228 0.51 12.26 23.10
N GLU A 229 0.15 11.82 24.32
CA GLU A 229 1.08 11.21 25.29
C GLU A 229 1.80 9.99 24.69
N HIS A 230 1.11 9.23 23.85
CA HIS A 230 1.61 7.98 23.29
C HIS A 230 1.97 8.09 21.80
N ALA A 231 1.97 9.29 21.21
CA ALA A 231 2.22 9.54 19.78
C ALA A 231 1.57 8.48 18.87
N VAL A 232 0.25 8.32 19.02
CA VAL A 232 -0.56 7.35 18.29
C VAL A 232 -0.66 7.77 16.82
N ASP A 233 -0.43 6.84 15.90
CA ASP A 233 -0.55 7.09 14.47
C ASP A 233 -1.95 6.75 13.95
N GLU A 234 -2.57 5.72 14.53
CA GLU A 234 -3.83 5.17 14.05
C GLU A 234 -4.74 4.67 15.19
N VAL A 235 -6.02 5.01 15.10
CA VAL A 235 -7.06 4.56 16.02
C VAL A 235 -7.91 3.49 15.34
N ILE A 236 -8.03 2.32 15.95
CA ILE A 236 -8.90 1.24 15.48
C ILE A 236 -10.11 1.15 16.40
N ILE A 237 -11.31 1.42 15.87
CA ILE A 237 -12.58 1.29 16.58
C ILE A 237 -13.08 -0.14 16.40
N GLY A 238 -12.99 -0.95 17.47
CA GLY A 238 -13.36 -2.36 17.51
C GLY A 238 -14.72 -2.61 18.18
N MET A 239 -15.70 -1.73 17.92
CA MET A 239 -17.04 -1.73 18.53
C MET A 239 -18.13 -1.69 17.45
N PRO A 240 -18.37 -2.79 16.72
CA PRO A 240 -19.41 -2.81 15.69
C PRO A 240 -20.83 -2.72 16.26
N GLU A 241 -21.06 -3.16 17.52
CA GLU A 241 -22.36 -3.05 18.17
C GLU A 241 -22.65 -1.64 18.74
N SER A 242 -21.69 -0.72 18.71
CA SER A 242 -21.86 0.65 19.22
C SER A 242 -22.82 1.48 18.36
N SER A 243 -23.49 2.42 19.02
CA SER A 243 -24.41 3.33 18.31
C SER A 243 -23.66 4.22 17.30
N HIS A 244 -24.32 4.58 16.21
CA HIS A 244 -23.75 5.47 15.20
C HIS A 244 -23.28 6.82 15.78
N GLN A 245 -24.00 7.34 16.78
CA GLN A 245 -23.64 8.58 17.49
C GLN A 245 -22.34 8.43 18.29
N GLU A 246 -22.12 7.28 18.92
CA GLU A 246 -20.91 6.99 19.69
C GLU A 246 -19.67 6.87 18.79
N ILE A 247 -19.80 6.17 17.66
CA ILE A 247 -18.74 6.05 16.65
C ILE A 247 -18.39 7.43 16.07
N VAL A 248 -19.38 8.25 15.72
CA VAL A 248 -19.16 9.64 15.24
C VAL A 248 -18.52 10.53 16.31
N GLY A 249 -18.90 10.36 17.58
CA GLY A 249 -18.27 11.06 18.71
C GLY A 249 -16.79 10.73 18.85
N ILE A 250 -16.43 9.44 18.79
CA ILE A 250 -15.04 8.97 18.82
C ILE A 250 -14.26 9.50 17.62
N ILE A 251 -14.83 9.45 16.40
CA ILE A 251 -14.20 10.02 15.20
C ILE A 251 -13.91 11.52 15.40
N SER A 252 -14.87 12.28 15.94
CA SER A 252 -14.74 13.72 16.17
C SER A 252 -13.65 14.09 17.19
N LEU A 253 -13.37 13.20 18.15
CA LEU A 253 -12.24 13.34 19.09
C LEU A 253 -10.90 13.10 18.37
N CYS A 254 -10.83 12.08 17.51
CA CYS A 254 -9.63 11.73 16.75
C CYS A 254 -9.30 12.74 15.62
N GLU A 255 -10.28 13.39 15.00
CA GLU A 255 -10.05 14.34 13.90
C GLU A 255 -9.19 15.55 14.30
N ARG A 256 -9.25 15.96 15.58
CA ARG A 256 -8.47 17.08 16.12
C ARG A 256 -6.96 16.81 16.06
N GLU A 257 -6.57 15.57 16.36
CA GLU A 257 -5.17 15.14 16.47
C GLU A 257 -4.59 14.57 15.16
N LYS A 258 -5.33 14.67 14.05
CA LYS A 258 -4.90 14.28 12.68
C LYS A 258 -4.45 12.81 12.52
N VAL A 259 -4.84 11.92 13.43
CA VAL A 259 -4.53 10.49 13.38
C VAL A 259 -5.29 9.74 12.26
N GLY A 260 -4.76 8.60 11.83
CA GLY A 260 -5.51 7.62 11.04
C GLY A 260 -6.65 7.03 11.85
N ILE A 261 -7.77 6.68 11.21
CA ILE A 261 -8.93 6.09 11.90
C ILE A 261 -9.50 4.95 11.04
N ARG A 262 -9.45 3.73 11.57
CA ARG A 262 -10.14 2.55 11.00
C ARG A 262 -11.31 2.18 11.90
N VAL A 263 -12.42 1.79 11.29
CA VAL A 263 -13.57 1.21 11.99
C VAL A 263 -13.68 -0.23 11.55
N PHE A 264 -13.82 -1.16 12.50
CA PHE A 264 -14.16 -2.54 12.16
C PHE A 264 -15.66 -2.59 11.82
N PRO A 265 -16.03 -2.97 10.58
CA PRO A 265 -17.42 -2.98 10.15
C PRO A 265 -18.24 -4.03 10.90
N ASP A 266 -19.54 -3.79 11.01
CA ASP A 266 -20.49 -4.80 11.48
C ASP A 266 -20.63 -5.93 10.45
N VAL A 267 -20.68 -7.17 10.93
CA VAL A 267 -20.89 -8.37 10.11
C VAL A 267 -22.22 -8.30 9.36
N PHE A 268 -23.26 -7.70 9.96
CA PHE A 268 -24.53 -7.49 9.27
C PHE A 268 -24.44 -6.48 8.13
N GLN A 269 -23.58 -5.45 8.23
CA GLN A 269 -23.34 -4.50 7.12
C GLN A 269 -22.62 -5.18 5.94
N ILE A 270 -21.69 -6.10 6.21
CA ILE A 270 -21.03 -6.88 5.16
C ILE A 270 -22.04 -7.78 4.44
N MET A 271 -22.85 -8.53 5.20
CA MET A 271 -23.90 -9.41 4.66
C MET A 271 -24.92 -8.62 3.81
N ALA A 272 -25.41 -7.48 4.32
CA ALA A 272 -26.33 -6.61 3.58
C ALA A 272 -25.69 -5.99 2.32
N SER A 273 -24.37 -5.78 2.29
CA SER A 273 -23.67 -5.24 1.12
C SER A 273 -23.46 -6.26 0.00
N GLU A 274 -23.56 -7.57 0.27
CA GLU A 274 -23.52 -8.63 -0.76
C GLU A 274 -24.92 -9.04 -1.23
N VAL A 275 -25.98 -8.70 -0.48
CA VAL A 275 -27.36 -8.84 -0.94
C VAL A 275 -27.66 -7.76 -1.98
N THR A 276 -27.69 -8.16 -3.25
CA THR A 276 -28.24 -7.33 -4.33
C THR A 276 -29.62 -6.84 -3.93
N ILE A 277 -29.78 -5.52 -3.75
CA ILE A 277 -31.04 -4.88 -3.38
C ILE A 277 -32.12 -5.29 -4.38
N GLY A 278 -33.05 -6.14 -3.93
CA GLY A 278 -34.19 -6.57 -4.72
C GLY A 278 -35.19 -5.43 -4.85
N ASP A 279 -35.32 -4.85 -6.03
CA ASP A 279 -36.30 -3.81 -6.29
C ASP A 279 -37.73 -4.39 -6.29
N LEU A 280 -38.40 -4.27 -5.15
CA LEU A 280 -39.84 -4.50 -5.01
C LEU A 280 -40.60 -3.16 -5.07
N GLY A 281 -40.60 -2.55 -6.25
CA GLY A 281 -41.46 -1.41 -6.56
C GLY A 281 -40.98 -0.08 -5.96
N GLY A 282 -39.68 0.15 -5.90
CA GLY A 282 -39.06 1.40 -5.42
C GLY A 282 -38.82 1.46 -3.92
N LEU A 283 -38.99 0.35 -3.18
CA LEU A 283 -38.64 0.25 -1.76
C LEU A 283 -37.42 -0.66 -1.59
N PRO A 284 -36.27 -0.14 -1.13
CA PRO A 284 -35.13 -0.99 -0.79
C PRO A 284 -35.46 -1.77 0.48
N LEU A 285 -35.44 -3.10 0.36
CA LEU A 285 -35.51 -4.03 1.48
C LEU A 285 -34.14 -4.70 1.68
N LEU A 286 -33.83 -5.00 2.94
CA LEU A 286 -32.68 -5.81 3.38
C LEU A 286 -33.05 -7.29 3.38
#